data_AF-A0A9E0VBY6-F1
#
_entry.id   AF-A0A9E0VBY6-F1
#
_cell.length_a   1.000
_cell.length_b   1.000
_cell.length_c   1.000
_cell.angle_alpha   90.00
_cell.angle_beta   90.00
_cell.angle_gamma   90.00
#
_symmetry.space_group_name_H-M   'P 1'
#
loop_
_entity.id
_entity.type
_entity.pdbx_description
1 polymer ?
#
loop_
_entity_poly.entity_id
_entity_poly.type
_entity_poly.pdbx_seq_one_letter_code
_entity_poly.pdbx_strand_id
1 'polypeptide(L)'
;MKSRNLVLIIAIIFLQTGGLTAQTGGELTVSKSVAAGGGGMLRGGELLAVTTIGQTAAGTVAGGRFDLAAGFHAPAQTRSKTPFDFDGDGRTDISIFRPSNGSWWYSRSSDNQFRVYNFGTAADSLAPGDWTGDGKTDIAVWRPATGTWFVQRSEDNSFFSFPFGAPGDTPAPADYDGDGKTDAAVFRPAAGTWYVLNSGGAGTAITSFGAAGDKPVPADYDGDGKADLAIFRPSDGSWWYLRSSDGAFRVYRFGVGTDKPVAGDWTGDGKTDIAVFRPSTGTWFVQRSEDGSFFSFPFGQNGDIPAPGDYDGDGRTDAAVFRSGVWFVSRSTAGTLITDFGAAGDRPVPNAFVP
;
A
#
# COMPACT_ATOMS: atom_id res chain seq x y z
N MET A 1 -8.73 39.06 44.75
CA MET A 1 -7.91 38.02 44.11
C MET A 1 -8.66 37.53 42.88
N LYS A 2 -8.14 37.80 41.67
CA LYS A 2 -8.71 37.33 40.40
C LYS A 2 -8.28 35.87 40.18
N SER A 3 -9.18 34.90 40.32
CA SER A 3 -8.96 33.56 39.79
C SER A 3 -9.47 33.52 38.35
N ARG A 4 -8.54 33.32 37.40
CA ARG A 4 -8.86 33.05 35.99
C ARG A 4 -9.50 31.67 35.90
N ASN A 5 -10.70 31.58 35.33
CA ASN A 5 -11.32 30.30 34.99
C ASN A 5 -10.56 29.71 33.80
N LEU A 6 -9.90 28.57 34.02
CA LEU A 6 -9.31 27.76 32.96
C LEU A 6 -10.46 26.97 32.31
N VAL A 7 -10.85 27.35 31.10
CA VAL A 7 -11.75 26.54 30.27
C VAL A 7 -10.89 25.46 29.63
N LEU A 8 -10.98 24.22 30.13
CA LEU A 8 -10.39 23.06 29.45
C LEU A 8 -11.43 22.55 28.43
N ILE A 9 -11.32 23.05 27.20
CA ILE A 9 -11.97 22.43 26.05
C ILE A 9 -11.19 21.14 25.78
N ILE A 10 -11.79 19.99 26.04
CA ILE A 10 -11.25 18.71 25.55
C ILE A 10 -11.58 18.66 24.06
N ALA A 11 -10.74 19.31 23.26
CA ALA A 11 -10.52 18.90 21.89
C ALA A 11 -9.60 17.68 21.99
N ILE A 12 -10.07 16.50 21.56
CA ILE A 12 -9.18 15.38 21.32
C ILE A 12 -8.40 15.73 20.05
N ILE A 13 -7.37 16.55 20.23
CA ILE A 13 -6.32 16.77 19.24
C ILE A 13 -5.31 15.65 19.48
N PHE A 14 -5.34 14.63 18.64
CA PHE A 14 -4.26 13.65 18.56
C PHE A 14 -3.06 14.30 17.85
N LEU A 15 -2.16 14.89 18.65
CA LEU A 15 -0.82 15.26 18.22
C LEU A 15 0.17 14.84 19.29
N GLN A 16 0.62 13.59 19.25
CA GLN A 16 2.02 13.24 19.50
C GLN A 16 2.29 11.78 19.18
N THR A 17 3.34 11.59 18.38
CA THR A 17 4.01 10.36 18.00
C THR A 17 4.59 9.67 19.25
N GLY A 18 4.13 8.45 19.54
CA GLY A 18 4.65 7.63 20.61
C GLY A 18 3.73 6.43 20.86
N GLY A 19 4.27 5.22 20.72
CA GLY A 19 3.51 3.97 20.86
C GLY A 19 2.70 3.90 22.15
N LEU A 20 1.43 3.52 22.03
CA LEU A 20 0.54 3.31 23.17
C LEU A 20 0.70 1.88 23.70
N THR A 21 1.25 1.74 24.91
CA THR A 21 0.98 0.58 25.76
C THR A 21 -0.41 0.75 26.41
N ALA A 22 -1.22 -0.31 26.36
CA ALA A 22 -2.54 -0.35 26.99
C ALA A 22 -2.45 0.01 28.49
N GLN A 23 -3.25 0.98 28.94
CA GLN A 23 -3.54 1.13 30.37
C GLN A 23 -4.84 0.39 30.70
N THR A 24 -4.75 -0.59 31.59
CA THR A 24 -5.90 -1.20 32.27
C THR A 24 -6.00 -0.64 33.69
N GLY A 25 -7.18 -0.12 34.04
CA GLY A 25 -7.54 0.25 35.40
C GLY A 25 -7.24 1.70 35.78
N GLY A 26 -8.31 2.52 35.83
CA GLY A 26 -8.30 3.85 36.45
C GLY A 26 -9.74 4.35 36.65
N GLU A 27 -10.04 4.91 37.81
CA GLU A 27 -11.32 5.56 38.10
C GLU A 27 -11.34 6.99 37.51
N LEU A 28 -12.32 7.28 36.66
CA LEU A 28 -12.56 8.63 36.13
C LEU A 28 -13.86 9.19 36.73
N THR A 29 -13.75 10.21 37.59
CA THR A 29 -14.93 10.95 38.10
C THR A 29 -15.15 12.20 37.27
N VAL A 30 -16.20 12.20 36.43
CA VAL A 30 -16.60 13.38 35.64
C VAL A 30 -17.66 14.18 36.40
N SER A 31 -17.36 15.45 36.70
CA SER A 31 -18.15 16.27 37.63
C SER A 31 -19.08 17.30 36.98
N LYS A 32 -19.26 17.29 35.64
CA LYS A 32 -20.36 17.99 34.93
C LYS A 32 -20.54 17.50 33.49
N SER A 33 -21.76 17.68 32.98
CA SER A 33 -22.35 17.21 31.70
C SER A 33 -21.37 17.01 30.54
N VAL A 34 -21.37 15.80 29.98
CA VAL A 34 -20.67 15.43 28.74
C VAL A 34 -21.67 15.43 27.59
N ALA A 35 -21.34 16.09 26.48
CA ALA A 35 -21.99 15.86 25.19
C ALA A 35 -21.23 14.72 24.51
N ALA A 36 -21.75 13.50 24.60
CA ALA A 36 -21.20 12.36 23.88
C ALA A 36 -21.70 12.39 22.43
N GLY A 37 -20.79 12.60 21.48
CA GLY A 37 -21.03 12.32 20.07
C GLY A 37 -20.87 10.82 19.83
N GLY A 38 -21.96 10.07 19.94
CA GLY A 38 -21.99 8.63 19.66
C GLY A 38 -23.39 8.07 19.88
N GLY A 39 -23.94 7.38 18.87
CA GLY A 39 -25.29 6.85 18.89
C GLY A 39 -25.46 5.72 19.92
N GLY A 40 -26.54 5.77 20.70
CA GLY A 40 -26.94 4.71 21.62
C GLY A 40 -28.40 4.90 22.06
N MET A 41 -29.08 3.78 22.33
CA MET A 41 -30.47 3.79 22.82
C MET A 41 -30.48 3.46 24.32
N LEU A 42 -31.22 4.25 25.11
CA LEU A 42 -31.28 4.13 26.56
C LEU A 42 -32.29 3.06 27.01
N ARG A 43 -31.87 2.08 27.82
CA ARG A 43 -32.76 1.26 28.66
C ARG A 43 -32.12 1.08 30.05
N GLY A 44 -32.85 1.42 31.11
CA GLY A 44 -32.47 1.06 32.49
C GLY A 44 -31.29 1.83 33.10
N GLY A 45 -30.84 2.94 32.52
CA GLY A 45 -29.70 3.71 33.04
C GLY A 45 -28.33 3.22 32.55
N GLU A 46 -28.31 2.26 31.62
CA GLU A 46 -27.11 1.76 30.96
C GLU A 46 -27.07 2.28 29.51
N LEU A 47 -25.92 2.77 29.05
CA LEU A 47 -25.68 3.16 27.66
C LEU A 47 -25.02 1.98 26.94
N LEU A 48 -25.78 1.25 26.13
CA LEU A 48 -25.22 0.30 25.17
C LEU A 48 -24.76 1.09 23.93
N ALA A 49 -23.45 1.24 23.78
CA ALA A 49 -22.87 1.88 22.59
C ALA A 49 -23.16 1.01 21.36
N VAL A 50 -23.87 1.55 20.38
CA VAL A 50 -24.03 0.89 19.08
C VAL A 50 -22.88 1.35 18.19
N THR A 51 -22.33 0.39 17.46
CA THR A 51 -21.04 0.38 16.73
C THR A 51 -20.91 1.35 15.56
N THR A 52 -21.56 2.52 15.57
CA THR A 52 -21.48 3.45 14.43
C THR A 52 -21.24 4.89 14.88
N ILE A 53 -20.10 5.43 14.43
CA ILE A 53 -19.66 6.82 14.63
C ILE A 53 -20.58 7.74 13.81
N GLY A 54 -21.14 8.80 14.44
CA GLY A 54 -21.73 9.93 13.70
C GLY A 54 -23.21 10.27 13.93
N GLN A 55 -23.89 9.77 14.97
CA GLN A 55 -25.24 10.27 15.34
C GLN A 55 -25.29 10.93 16.72
N THR A 56 -26.04 12.03 16.82
CA THR A 56 -26.29 12.77 18.06
C THR A 56 -27.25 11.99 18.95
N ALA A 57 -26.79 11.51 20.11
CA ALA A 57 -27.68 10.96 21.13
C ALA A 57 -28.42 12.10 21.85
N ALA A 58 -29.75 12.00 21.96
CA ALA A 58 -30.56 12.97 22.70
C ALA A 58 -30.67 12.56 24.18
N GLY A 59 -30.06 13.32 25.08
CA GLY A 59 -30.24 13.19 26.53
C GLY A 59 -29.04 13.66 27.34
N THR A 60 -29.29 14.32 28.48
CA THR A 60 -28.25 14.71 29.44
C THR A 60 -28.47 13.94 30.74
N VAL A 61 -27.44 13.25 31.24
CA VAL A 61 -27.47 12.68 32.60
C VAL A 61 -26.39 13.37 33.43
N ALA A 62 -26.76 13.80 34.63
CA ALA A 62 -25.86 14.38 35.61
C ALA A 62 -25.51 13.32 36.67
N GLY A 63 -24.25 12.89 36.68
CA GLY A 63 -23.72 11.91 37.64
C GLY A 63 -23.98 10.45 37.26
N GLY A 64 -22.95 9.62 37.45
CA GLY A 64 -22.97 8.18 37.17
C GLY A 64 -21.55 7.60 37.12
N ARG A 65 -21.42 6.30 37.39
CA ARG A 65 -20.20 5.52 37.18
C ARG A 65 -20.18 5.05 35.71
N PHE A 66 -19.11 5.35 35.00
CA PHE A 66 -18.92 4.89 33.61
C PHE A 66 -17.84 3.81 33.63
N ASP A 67 -18.24 2.56 33.48
CA ASP A 67 -17.30 1.47 33.25
C ASP A 67 -17.08 1.35 31.74
N LEU A 68 -15.84 1.58 31.28
CA LEU A 68 -15.44 1.36 29.89
C LEU A 68 -15.40 -0.16 29.66
N ALA A 69 -16.50 -0.71 29.15
CA ALA A 69 -16.56 -2.09 28.71
C ALA A 69 -15.74 -2.24 27.42
N ALA A 70 -14.46 -2.56 27.59
CA ALA A 70 -13.44 -2.70 26.54
C ALA A 70 -13.00 -1.38 25.88
N GLY A 71 -11.72 -1.35 25.47
CA GLY A 71 -11.10 -0.19 24.88
C GLY A 71 -11.88 0.30 23.65
N PHE A 72 -12.01 1.61 23.52
CA PHE A 72 -12.35 2.21 22.24
C PHE A 72 -11.25 1.85 21.25
N HIS A 73 -11.46 0.78 20.48
CA HIS A 73 -10.77 0.60 19.23
C HIS A 73 -11.44 1.55 18.26
N ALA A 74 -10.72 2.57 17.78
CA ALA A 74 -11.02 3.06 16.44
C ALA A 74 -11.13 1.80 15.56
N PRO A 75 -12.12 1.69 14.65
CA PRO A 75 -12.06 0.63 13.65
C PRO A 75 -10.65 0.69 13.10
N ALA A 76 -9.91 -0.42 13.20
CA ALA A 76 -8.58 -0.49 12.66
C ALA A 76 -8.73 0.02 11.22
N GLN A 77 -8.12 1.16 10.90
CA GLN A 77 -7.84 1.43 9.51
C GLN A 77 -7.08 0.18 9.07
N THR A 78 -7.66 -0.57 8.16
CA THR A 78 -6.98 -1.67 7.50
C THR A 78 -5.80 -1.03 6.80
N ARG A 79 -4.66 -0.92 7.50
CA ARG A 79 -3.44 -0.42 6.90
C ARG A 79 -3.17 -1.35 5.72
N SER A 80 -3.06 -0.75 4.54
CA SER A 80 -2.54 -1.41 3.35
C SER A 80 -1.28 -2.19 3.75
N LYS A 81 -1.16 -3.44 3.29
CA LYS A 81 0.02 -4.25 3.57
C LYS A 81 1.26 -3.55 3.01
N THR A 82 2.31 -3.44 3.82
CA THR A 82 3.57 -2.87 3.37
C THR A 82 4.15 -3.71 2.22
N PRO A 83 4.34 -3.14 1.03
CA PRO A 83 4.86 -3.90 -0.09
C PRO A 83 6.34 -4.23 0.12
N PHE A 84 6.74 -5.40 -0.36
CA PHE A 84 8.13 -5.88 -0.30
C PHE A 84 8.72 -6.00 1.13
N ASP A 85 7.86 -6.23 2.12
CA ASP A 85 8.24 -6.63 3.47
C ASP A 85 8.43 -8.16 3.51
N PHE A 86 9.67 -8.66 3.46
CA PHE A 86 9.95 -10.10 3.37
C PHE A 86 10.03 -10.78 4.75
N ASP A 87 10.10 -10.03 5.84
CA ASP A 87 10.20 -10.58 7.20
C ASP A 87 9.01 -10.28 8.11
N GLY A 88 8.08 -9.46 7.65
CA GLY A 88 6.80 -9.14 8.29
C GLY A 88 6.93 -8.07 9.37
N ASP A 89 7.94 -7.19 9.28
CA ASP A 89 8.18 -6.15 10.28
C ASP A 89 7.41 -4.83 10.03
N GLY A 90 6.64 -4.78 8.94
CA GLY A 90 5.84 -3.64 8.52
C GLY A 90 6.61 -2.62 7.69
N ARG A 91 7.81 -2.93 7.21
CA ARG A 91 8.64 -2.05 6.39
C ARG A 91 9.06 -2.72 5.09
N THR A 92 9.16 -1.92 4.05
CA THR A 92 9.75 -2.33 2.78
C THR A 92 11.22 -2.68 2.98
N ASP A 93 11.60 -3.91 2.63
CA ASP A 93 12.99 -4.34 2.63
C ASP A 93 13.71 -3.92 1.35
N ILE A 94 14.94 -3.46 1.52
CA ILE A 94 15.84 -3.18 0.39
C ILE A 94 16.16 -4.50 -0.31
N SER A 95 15.78 -4.60 -1.59
CA SER A 95 15.77 -5.87 -2.29
C SER A 95 16.09 -5.72 -3.78
N ILE A 96 16.91 -6.64 -4.32
CA ILE A 96 17.30 -6.71 -5.73
C ILE A 96 17.09 -8.11 -6.31
N PHE A 97 16.87 -8.16 -7.62
CA PHE A 97 17.02 -9.35 -8.44
C PHE A 97 18.23 -9.16 -9.36
N ARG A 98 19.11 -10.15 -9.41
CA ARG A 98 20.29 -10.18 -10.28
C ARG A 98 20.04 -11.08 -11.49
N PRO A 99 19.79 -10.51 -12.68
CA PRO A 99 19.44 -11.30 -13.86
C PRO A 99 20.58 -12.22 -14.33
N SER A 100 21.85 -11.86 -14.08
CA SER A 100 23.01 -12.61 -14.57
C SER A 100 23.14 -14.02 -13.99
N ASN A 101 22.54 -14.28 -12.82
CA ASN A 101 22.56 -15.57 -12.16
C ASN A 101 21.21 -16.00 -11.56
N GLY A 102 20.14 -15.20 -11.73
CA GLY A 102 18.81 -15.52 -11.22
C GLY A 102 18.69 -15.44 -9.70
N SER A 103 19.53 -14.63 -9.03
CA SER A 103 19.51 -14.51 -7.57
C SER A 103 18.69 -13.32 -7.09
N TRP A 104 17.82 -13.55 -6.12
CA TRP A 104 17.15 -12.55 -5.30
C TRP A 104 17.96 -12.27 -4.05
N TRP A 105 18.09 -11.01 -3.70
CA TRP A 105 18.75 -10.56 -2.49
C TRP A 105 17.82 -9.57 -1.79
N TYR A 106 17.61 -9.72 -0.49
CA TYR A 106 16.94 -8.69 0.30
C TYR A 106 17.65 -8.51 1.64
N SER A 107 17.71 -7.28 2.11
CA SER A 107 18.24 -6.89 3.41
C SER A 107 17.07 -6.54 4.31
N ARG A 108 16.90 -7.33 5.38
CA ARG A 108 15.81 -7.17 6.33
C ARG A 108 15.93 -5.86 7.09
N SER A 109 14.86 -5.09 7.12
CA SER A 109 14.77 -3.81 7.81
C SER A 109 14.89 -3.98 9.33
N SER A 110 14.43 -5.11 9.87
CA SER A 110 14.38 -5.40 11.31
C SER A 110 15.76 -5.58 11.95
N ASP A 111 16.72 -6.16 11.21
CA ASP A 111 18.03 -6.55 11.76
C ASP A 111 19.24 -6.38 10.82
N ASN A 112 19.01 -5.82 9.62
CA ASN A 112 20.02 -5.60 8.57
C ASN A 112 20.74 -6.87 8.09
N GLN A 113 20.22 -8.07 8.38
CA GLN A 113 20.75 -9.30 7.79
C GLN A 113 20.19 -9.47 6.38
N PHE A 114 21.06 -9.87 5.45
CA PHE A 114 20.64 -10.15 4.09
C PHE A 114 20.36 -11.65 3.86
N ARG A 115 19.43 -11.91 2.94
CA ARG A 115 19.10 -13.25 2.45
C ARG A 115 19.34 -13.31 0.96
N VAL A 116 19.69 -14.51 0.47
CA VAL A 116 19.92 -14.77 -0.95
C VAL A 116 19.21 -16.04 -1.36
N TYR A 117 18.44 -15.96 -2.44
CA TYR A 117 17.70 -17.08 -3.01
C TYR A 117 17.96 -17.16 -4.52
N ASN A 118 18.14 -18.36 -5.07
CA ASN A 118 18.25 -18.55 -6.51
C ASN A 118 16.89 -18.97 -7.04
N PHE A 119 16.14 -18.03 -7.61
CA PHE A 119 14.76 -18.26 -8.04
C PHE A 119 14.41 -17.39 -9.25
N GLY A 120 14.01 -18.02 -10.35
CA GLY A 120 13.72 -17.35 -11.62
C GLY A 120 14.92 -17.19 -12.55
N THR A 121 14.69 -16.50 -13.65
CA THR A 121 15.65 -16.31 -14.76
C THR A 121 15.65 -14.85 -15.22
N ALA A 122 16.66 -14.45 -16.01
CA ALA A 122 16.76 -13.08 -16.52
C ALA A 122 15.54 -12.59 -17.33
N ALA A 123 14.82 -13.52 -17.96
CA ALA A 123 13.67 -13.25 -18.80
C ALA A 123 12.34 -13.19 -18.02
N ASP A 124 12.34 -13.61 -16.75
CA ASP A 124 11.13 -13.59 -15.95
C ASP A 124 10.82 -12.15 -15.48
N SER A 125 9.53 -11.85 -15.38
CA SER A 125 9.02 -10.64 -14.74
C SER A 125 8.91 -10.87 -13.24
N LEU A 126 9.35 -9.91 -12.43
CA LEU A 126 9.23 -9.99 -10.97
C LEU A 126 7.77 -9.78 -10.57
N ALA A 127 7.28 -10.57 -9.62
CA ALA A 127 5.90 -10.52 -9.16
C ALA A 127 5.78 -10.83 -7.65
N PRO A 128 6.65 -10.27 -6.79
CA PRO A 128 6.61 -10.54 -5.36
C PRO A 128 5.28 -10.06 -4.75
N GLY A 129 4.83 -10.71 -3.69
CA GLY A 129 3.58 -10.37 -3.00
C GLY A 129 3.31 -11.39 -1.91
N ASP A 130 2.33 -11.15 -1.04
CA ASP A 130 1.89 -12.16 -0.07
C ASP A 130 0.93 -13.14 -0.74
N TRP A 131 1.45 -14.20 -1.35
CA TRP A 131 0.67 -15.19 -2.11
C TRP A 131 0.06 -16.26 -1.21
N THR A 132 0.59 -16.46 0.00
CA THR A 132 0.11 -17.47 0.94
C THR A 132 -0.85 -16.90 2.00
N GLY A 133 -0.82 -15.59 2.22
CA GLY A 133 -1.58 -14.86 3.22
C GLY A 133 -0.94 -14.89 4.61
N ASP A 134 0.36 -15.12 4.70
CA ASP A 134 1.08 -15.24 5.97
C ASP A 134 1.56 -13.89 6.55
N GLY A 135 1.29 -12.79 5.82
CA GLY A 135 1.66 -11.43 6.20
C GLY A 135 3.05 -11.02 5.73
N LYS A 136 3.74 -11.84 4.93
CA LYS A 136 5.07 -11.54 4.38
C LYS A 136 5.05 -11.59 2.86
N THR A 137 6.00 -10.89 2.27
CA THR A 137 6.23 -10.95 0.83
C THR A 137 6.90 -12.26 0.46
N ASP A 138 6.25 -13.05 -0.39
CA ASP A 138 6.84 -14.20 -1.06
C ASP A 138 7.66 -13.76 -2.28
N ILE A 139 8.71 -14.52 -2.59
CA ILE A 139 9.46 -14.35 -3.83
C ILE A 139 8.66 -14.97 -4.96
N ALA A 140 8.34 -14.18 -5.98
CA ALA A 140 7.57 -14.68 -7.10
C ALA A 140 7.98 -14.06 -8.43
N VAL A 141 7.79 -14.85 -9.49
CA VAL A 141 8.05 -14.46 -10.87
C VAL A 141 6.96 -14.95 -11.80
N TRP A 142 6.70 -14.19 -12.86
CA TRP A 142 5.90 -14.63 -14.00
C TRP A 142 6.79 -14.84 -15.21
N ARG A 143 6.67 -16.00 -15.86
CA ARG A 143 7.46 -16.38 -17.03
C ARG A 143 6.76 -16.01 -18.33
N PRO A 144 7.22 -15.01 -19.08
CA PRO A 144 6.50 -14.53 -20.27
C PRO A 144 6.42 -15.56 -21.40
N ALA A 145 7.40 -16.46 -21.50
CA ALA A 145 7.44 -17.47 -22.56
C ALA A 145 6.30 -18.51 -22.44
N THR A 146 5.79 -18.74 -21.24
CA THR A 146 4.80 -19.80 -20.96
C THR A 146 3.55 -19.30 -20.26
N GLY A 147 3.52 -18.06 -19.77
CA GLY A 147 2.44 -17.55 -18.95
C GLY A 147 2.36 -18.27 -17.59
N THR A 148 3.49 -18.68 -17.03
CA THR A 148 3.52 -19.48 -15.79
C THR A 148 4.02 -18.65 -14.62
N TRP A 149 3.29 -18.67 -13.52
CA TRP A 149 3.68 -18.08 -12.25
C TRP A 149 4.47 -19.09 -11.44
N PHE A 150 5.52 -18.63 -10.78
CA PHE A 150 6.32 -19.40 -9.83
C PHE A 150 6.40 -18.59 -8.53
N VAL A 151 6.06 -19.22 -7.41
CA VAL A 151 6.01 -18.58 -6.10
C VAL A 151 6.80 -19.42 -5.12
N GLN A 152 7.84 -18.84 -4.53
CA GLN A 152 8.59 -19.41 -3.41
C GLN A 152 8.05 -18.81 -2.11
N ARG A 153 7.53 -19.71 -1.27
CA ARG A 153 6.81 -19.43 -0.03
C ARG A 153 7.74 -18.93 1.07
N SER A 154 7.37 -17.86 1.77
CA SER A 154 8.19 -17.23 2.79
C SER A 154 8.25 -18.08 4.08
N GLU A 155 7.20 -18.86 4.36
CA GLU A 155 7.07 -19.63 5.60
C GLU A 155 7.98 -20.87 5.66
N ASP A 156 8.31 -21.47 4.51
CA ASP A 156 9.08 -22.72 4.45
C ASP A 156 10.07 -22.84 3.28
N ASN A 157 10.17 -21.84 2.41
CA ASN A 157 11.03 -21.79 1.20
C ASN A 157 10.74 -22.84 0.11
N SER A 158 9.70 -23.66 0.26
CA SER A 158 9.23 -24.48 -0.85
C SER A 158 8.55 -23.60 -1.90
N PHE A 159 8.21 -24.16 -3.05
CA PHE A 159 7.59 -23.38 -4.12
C PHE A 159 6.43 -24.13 -4.78
N PHE A 160 5.53 -23.38 -5.38
CA PHE A 160 4.50 -23.87 -6.28
C PHE A 160 4.50 -23.06 -7.57
N SER A 161 3.83 -23.60 -8.59
CA SER A 161 3.70 -22.94 -9.88
C SER A 161 2.39 -23.30 -10.54
N PHE A 162 1.84 -22.36 -11.32
CA PHE A 162 0.59 -22.56 -12.02
C PHE A 162 0.56 -21.74 -13.33
N PRO A 163 -0.04 -22.26 -14.41
CA PRO A 163 -0.19 -21.52 -15.65
C PRO A 163 -1.36 -20.53 -15.54
N PHE A 164 -1.09 -19.25 -15.74
CA PHE A 164 -2.13 -18.22 -15.85
C PHE A 164 -1.64 -17.02 -16.68
N GLY A 165 -2.36 -16.74 -17.76
CA GLY A 165 -1.96 -15.79 -18.80
C GLY A 165 -1.31 -16.45 -20.00
N ALA A 166 -0.91 -15.63 -20.97
CA ALA A 166 -0.31 -16.07 -22.22
C ALA A 166 0.91 -15.20 -22.61
N PRO A 167 1.77 -15.68 -23.52
CA PRO A 167 2.83 -14.83 -24.07
C PRO A 167 2.29 -13.53 -24.65
N GLY A 168 2.91 -12.41 -24.26
CA GLY A 168 2.50 -11.05 -24.66
C GLY A 168 1.56 -10.36 -23.66
N ASP A 169 1.06 -11.07 -22.65
CA ASP A 169 0.37 -10.44 -21.53
C ASP A 169 1.38 -9.76 -20.58
N THR A 170 0.91 -8.78 -19.80
CA THR A 170 1.69 -8.09 -18.76
C THR A 170 1.17 -8.52 -17.39
N PRO A 171 2.01 -9.06 -16.48
CA PRO A 171 1.57 -9.45 -15.14
C PRO A 171 1.24 -8.22 -14.31
N ALA A 172 0.17 -8.29 -13.52
CA ALA A 172 -0.32 -7.20 -12.69
C ALA A 172 -0.91 -7.73 -11.37
N PRO A 173 -0.15 -8.51 -10.59
CA PRO A 173 -0.65 -9.12 -9.35
C PRO A 173 -1.03 -8.05 -8.32
N ALA A 174 -2.12 -8.29 -7.60
CA ALA A 174 -2.61 -7.45 -6.49
C ALA A 174 -3.71 -8.22 -5.73
N ASP A 175 -4.20 -7.71 -4.60
CA ASP A 175 -5.35 -8.27 -3.88
C ASP A 175 -6.65 -7.67 -4.43
N TYR A 176 -7.31 -8.32 -5.39
CA TYR A 176 -8.50 -7.78 -6.06
C TYR A 176 -9.81 -8.15 -5.36
N ASP A 177 -9.80 -9.11 -4.43
CA ASP A 177 -10.99 -9.52 -3.68
C ASP A 177 -10.99 -9.17 -2.19
N GLY A 178 -9.88 -8.66 -1.68
CA GLY A 178 -9.73 -8.13 -0.34
C GLY A 178 -9.56 -9.24 0.71
N ASP A 179 -9.11 -10.43 0.31
CA ASP A 179 -8.85 -11.53 1.24
C ASP A 179 -7.46 -11.45 1.90
N GLY A 180 -6.68 -10.42 1.54
CA GLY A 180 -5.35 -10.18 2.04
C GLY A 180 -4.27 -10.96 1.31
N LYS A 181 -4.58 -11.69 0.24
CA LYS A 181 -3.60 -12.44 -0.56
C LYS A 181 -3.42 -11.79 -1.92
N THR A 182 -2.25 -12.06 -2.50
CA THR A 182 -1.96 -11.67 -3.88
C THR A 182 -2.72 -12.58 -4.83
N ASP A 183 -3.52 -11.98 -5.69
CA ASP A 183 -4.16 -12.66 -6.80
C ASP A 183 -3.30 -12.59 -8.05
N ALA A 184 -3.35 -13.64 -8.87
CA ALA A 184 -2.71 -13.62 -10.17
C ALA A 184 -3.57 -12.82 -11.15
N ALA A 185 -3.00 -11.79 -11.75
CA ALA A 185 -3.67 -11.04 -12.81
C ALA A 185 -2.74 -10.74 -13.97
N VAL A 186 -3.32 -10.70 -15.17
CA VAL A 186 -2.62 -10.28 -16.38
C VAL A 186 -3.45 -9.30 -17.20
N PHE A 187 -2.79 -8.28 -17.75
CA PHE A 187 -3.34 -7.38 -18.75
C PHE A 187 -2.89 -7.82 -20.14
N ARG A 188 -3.85 -8.03 -21.05
CA ARG A 188 -3.61 -8.34 -22.46
C ARG A 188 -3.68 -7.07 -23.29
N PRO A 189 -2.55 -6.46 -23.70
CA PRO A 189 -2.56 -5.14 -24.30
C PRO A 189 -3.30 -5.11 -25.65
N ALA A 190 -3.16 -6.16 -26.47
CA ALA A 190 -3.77 -6.23 -27.80
C ALA A 190 -5.30 -6.10 -27.77
N ALA A 191 -5.95 -6.53 -26.68
CA ALA A 191 -7.40 -6.48 -26.51
C ALA A 191 -7.85 -5.48 -25.43
N GLY A 192 -6.91 -4.86 -24.69
CA GLY A 192 -7.25 -4.04 -23.52
C GLY A 192 -8.05 -4.81 -22.48
N THR A 193 -7.69 -6.08 -22.24
CA THR A 193 -8.48 -7.00 -21.40
C THR A 193 -7.69 -7.47 -20.19
N TRP A 194 -8.31 -7.40 -19.03
CA TRP A 194 -7.81 -7.94 -17.78
C TRP A 194 -8.34 -9.34 -17.55
N TYR A 195 -7.47 -10.20 -17.02
CA TYR A 195 -7.82 -11.52 -16.50
C TYR A 195 -7.30 -11.59 -15.07
N VAL A 196 -8.20 -11.78 -14.11
CA VAL A 196 -7.86 -11.87 -12.67
C VAL A 196 -8.29 -13.24 -12.17
N LEU A 197 -7.36 -13.97 -11.57
CA LEU A 197 -7.59 -15.23 -10.90
C LEU A 197 -7.41 -15.03 -9.39
N ASN A 198 -8.55 -14.91 -8.71
CA ASN A 198 -8.59 -14.75 -7.26
C ASN A 198 -7.97 -15.95 -6.54
N SER A 199 -7.23 -15.66 -5.49
CA SER A 199 -6.54 -16.61 -4.62
C SER A 199 -7.53 -17.55 -3.91
N GLY A 200 -8.74 -17.07 -3.61
CA GLY A 200 -9.86 -17.84 -3.05
C GLY A 200 -10.50 -18.87 -4.00
N GLY A 201 -10.07 -18.94 -5.27
CA GLY A 201 -10.52 -19.96 -6.23
C GLY A 201 -11.89 -19.68 -6.88
N ALA A 202 -12.39 -18.45 -6.85
CA ALA A 202 -13.70 -18.04 -7.36
C ALA A 202 -13.84 -18.00 -8.91
N GLY A 203 -12.91 -18.64 -9.64
CA GLY A 203 -12.82 -18.57 -11.11
C GLY A 203 -12.09 -17.32 -11.61
N THR A 204 -11.99 -17.17 -12.92
CA THR A 204 -11.29 -16.04 -13.56
C THR A 204 -12.27 -14.91 -13.91
N ALA A 205 -12.07 -13.73 -13.33
CA ALA A 205 -12.76 -12.52 -13.75
C ALA A 205 -12.12 -11.97 -15.04
N ILE A 206 -12.95 -11.56 -16.01
CA ILE A 206 -12.52 -11.04 -17.30
C ILE A 206 -13.18 -9.68 -17.53
N THR A 207 -12.37 -8.65 -17.69
CA THR A 207 -12.86 -7.27 -17.81
C THR A 207 -12.17 -6.54 -18.94
N SER A 208 -12.94 -5.99 -19.87
CA SER A 208 -12.41 -5.12 -20.93
C SER A 208 -12.19 -3.71 -20.37
N PHE A 209 -10.93 -3.37 -20.10
CA PHE A 209 -10.55 -2.09 -19.51
C PHE A 209 -9.14 -1.67 -19.95
N GLY A 210 -9.04 -0.61 -20.75
CA GLY A 210 -7.79 -0.12 -21.33
C GLY A 210 -7.69 -0.41 -22.84
N ALA A 211 -6.49 -0.22 -23.38
CA ALA A 211 -6.17 -0.39 -24.80
C ALA A 211 -4.70 -0.77 -25.01
N ALA A 212 -4.33 -1.06 -26.26
CA ALA A 212 -2.94 -1.32 -26.62
C ALA A 212 -2.04 -0.11 -26.31
N GLY A 213 -0.92 -0.36 -25.62
CA GLY A 213 0.02 0.67 -25.17
C GLY A 213 -0.23 1.22 -23.77
N ASP A 214 -1.36 0.88 -23.15
CA ASP A 214 -1.62 1.18 -21.75
C ASP A 214 -0.76 0.29 -20.84
N LYS A 215 -0.38 0.84 -19.68
CA LYS A 215 0.43 0.17 -18.67
C LYS A 215 -0.42 -0.15 -17.44
N PRO A 216 -0.53 -1.42 -16.99
CA PRO A 216 -1.32 -1.76 -15.81
C PRO A 216 -0.67 -1.21 -14.53
N VAL A 217 -1.47 -0.60 -13.65
CA VAL A 217 -1.06 0.02 -12.38
C VAL A 217 -2.12 -0.21 -11.28
N PRO A 218 -2.54 -1.47 -11.05
CA PRO A 218 -3.61 -1.77 -10.09
C PRO A 218 -3.19 -1.39 -8.67
N ALA A 219 -4.12 -0.82 -7.91
CA ALA A 219 -3.94 -0.41 -6.52
C ALA A 219 -5.31 0.00 -5.94
N ASP A 220 -5.41 0.19 -4.63
CA ASP A 220 -6.64 0.60 -3.95
C ASP A 220 -6.81 2.14 -4.00
N TYR A 221 -7.41 2.68 -5.06
CA TYR A 221 -7.55 4.14 -5.25
C TYR A 221 -8.79 4.71 -4.54
N ASP A 222 -9.71 3.87 -4.06
CA ASP A 222 -10.91 4.31 -3.37
C ASP A 222 -10.93 4.03 -1.86
N GLY A 223 -10.01 3.20 -1.37
CA GLY A 223 -9.76 2.88 0.02
C GLY A 223 -10.65 1.77 0.55
N ASP A 224 -11.14 0.87 -0.31
CA ASP A 224 -12.02 -0.23 0.09
C ASP A 224 -11.29 -1.52 0.50
N GLY A 225 -9.96 -1.50 0.46
CA GLY A 225 -9.09 -2.64 0.79
C GLY A 225 -8.90 -3.61 -0.36
N LYS A 226 -9.32 -3.27 -1.59
CA LYS A 226 -9.12 -4.08 -2.80
C LYS A 226 -8.41 -3.27 -3.86
N ALA A 227 -7.64 -3.96 -4.69
CA ALA A 227 -7.04 -3.36 -5.86
C ALA A 227 -8.11 -3.05 -6.92
N ASP A 228 -8.11 -1.81 -7.39
CA ASP A 228 -8.86 -1.38 -8.55
C ASP A 228 -8.14 -1.79 -9.83
N LEU A 229 -8.90 -2.07 -10.89
CA LEU A 229 -8.31 -2.19 -12.22
C LEU A 229 -7.91 -0.80 -12.70
N ALA A 230 -6.61 -0.61 -12.95
CA ALA A 230 -6.09 0.70 -13.30
C ALA A 230 -5.02 0.63 -14.39
N ILE A 231 -5.00 1.64 -15.27
CA ILE A 231 -3.97 1.82 -16.28
C ILE A 231 -3.40 3.25 -16.27
N PHE A 232 -2.14 3.37 -16.70
CA PHE A 232 -1.54 4.61 -17.17
C PHE A 232 -1.42 4.56 -18.68
N ARG A 233 -1.85 5.62 -19.37
CA ARG A 233 -1.78 5.77 -20.82
C ARG A 233 -0.64 6.73 -21.20
N PRO A 234 0.50 6.23 -21.69
CA PRO A 234 1.63 7.09 -22.04
C PRO A 234 1.33 8.07 -23.18
N SER A 235 0.41 7.75 -24.09
CA SER A 235 0.11 8.60 -25.25
C SER A 235 -0.43 9.98 -24.87
N ASP A 236 -1.04 10.12 -23.69
CA ASP A 236 -1.60 11.38 -23.23
C ASP A 236 -1.35 11.70 -21.75
N GLY A 237 -0.67 10.81 -21.01
CA GLY A 237 -0.36 10.98 -19.59
C GLY A 237 -1.58 10.85 -18.69
N SER A 238 -2.60 10.08 -19.10
CA SER A 238 -3.79 9.86 -18.29
C SER A 238 -3.74 8.57 -17.47
N TRP A 239 -4.35 8.62 -16.30
CA TRP A 239 -4.59 7.53 -15.37
C TRP A 239 -6.07 7.20 -15.39
N TRP A 240 -6.38 5.94 -15.60
CA TRP A 240 -7.74 5.43 -15.68
C TRP A 240 -7.88 4.34 -14.65
N TYR A 241 -8.91 4.38 -13.82
CA TYR A 241 -9.21 3.27 -12.91
C TYR A 241 -10.70 3.00 -12.80
N LEU A 242 -11.03 1.73 -12.57
CA LEU A 242 -12.36 1.21 -12.36
C LEU A 242 -12.44 0.70 -10.93
N ARG A 243 -13.23 1.39 -10.11
CA ARG A 243 -13.33 1.09 -8.68
C ARG A 243 -13.91 -0.29 -8.41
N SER A 244 -13.28 -1.02 -7.50
CA SER A 244 -13.72 -2.29 -6.93
C SER A 244 -15.07 -2.14 -6.19
N SER A 245 -15.26 -1.04 -5.46
CA SER A 245 -16.40 -0.85 -4.54
C SER A 245 -17.75 -0.61 -5.22
N ASP A 246 -17.76 0.16 -6.32
CA ASP A 246 -18.97 0.64 -7.00
C ASP A 246 -18.94 0.51 -8.53
N GLY A 247 -17.81 0.08 -9.11
CA GLY A 247 -17.63 0.00 -10.57
C GLY A 247 -17.53 1.38 -11.25
N ALA A 248 -17.29 2.45 -10.51
CA ALA A 248 -17.17 3.80 -11.08
C ALA A 248 -15.86 3.93 -11.87
N PHE A 249 -16.00 4.34 -13.13
CA PHE A 249 -14.88 4.69 -13.99
C PHE A 249 -14.38 6.10 -13.69
N ARG A 250 -13.06 6.25 -13.52
CA ARG A 250 -12.39 7.52 -13.25
C ARG A 250 -11.23 7.75 -14.21
N VAL A 251 -11.03 9.02 -14.57
CA VAL A 251 -9.93 9.46 -15.44
C VAL A 251 -9.31 10.72 -14.86
N TYR A 252 -7.98 10.70 -14.72
CA TYR A 252 -7.17 11.83 -14.29
C TYR A 252 -6.04 12.05 -15.28
N ARG A 253 -5.74 13.29 -15.63
CA ARG A 253 -4.60 13.60 -16.50
C ARG A 253 -3.45 14.09 -15.63
N PHE A 254 -2.47 13.23 -15.39
CA PHE A 254 -1.35 13.51 -14.51
C PHE A 254 -0.07 12.81 -14.96
N GLY A 255 0.84 13.58 -15.55
CA GLY A 255 2.10 13.11 -16.10
C GLY A 255 2.24 13.35 -17.61
N VAL A 256 3.35 12.85 -18.17
CA VAL A 256 3.62 12.82 -19.60
C VAL A 256 4.10 11.42 -20.03
N GLY A 257 4.14 11.14 -21.33
CA GLY A 257 4.40 9.78 -21.83
C GLY A 257 5.76 9.17 -21.49
N THR A 258 6.74 9.97 -21.10
CA THR A 258 8.06 9.49 -20.65
C THR A 258 8.14 9.24 -19.15
N ASP A 259 7.11 9.65 -18.40
CA ASP A 259 7.09 9.45 -16.96
C ASP A 259 6.81 7.98 -16.63
N LYS A 260 7.33 7.53 -15.47
CA LYS A 260 7.06 6.20 -14.91
C LYS A 260 5.97 6.31 -13.85
N PRO A 261 4.84 5.61 -13.97
CA PRO A 261 3.79 5.62 -12.96
C PRO A 261 4.25 4.91 -11.68
N VAL A 262 4.04 5.52 -10.52
CA VAL A 262 4.48 5.06 -9.19
C VAL A 262 3.34 5.21 -8.17
N ALA A 263 2.22 4.54 -8.45
CA ALA A 263 1.06 4.53 -7.57
C ALA A 263 1.43 4.07 -6.15
N GLY A 264 0.88 4.72 -5.14
CA GLY A 264 1.08 4.38 -3.72
C GLY A 264 0.37 5.37 -2.81
N ASP A 265 0.25 5.08 -1.52
CA ASP A 265 -0.28 6.03 -0.53
C ASP A 265 0.87 6.97 -0.10
N TRP A 266 1.00 8.14 -0.72
CA TRP A 266 2.09 9.10 -0.48
C TRP A 266 1.76 10.07 0.67
N THR A 267 0.49 10.13 1.09
CA THR A 267 -0.01 11.05 2.12
C THR A 267 -0.31 10.37 3.45
N GLY A 268 -0.46 9.04 3.44
CA GLY A 268 -0.83 8.19 4.57
C GLY A 268 -2.33 8.25 4.88
N ASP A 269 -3.17 8.51 3.87
CA ASP A 269 -4.63 8.63 4.05
C ASP A 269 -5.36 7.29 3.92
N GLY A 270 -4.64 6.22 3.55
CA GLY A 270 -5.16 4.89 3.33
C GLY A 270 -5.68 4.66 1.90
N LYS A 271 -5.46 5.61 0.98
CA LYS A 271 -5.80 5.46 -0.44
C LYS A 271 -4.56 5.61 -1.30
N THR A 272 -4.64 5.00 -2.47
CA THR A 272 -3.59 5.17 -3.47
C THR A 272 -3.67 6.56 -4.10
N ASP A 273 -2.60 7.33 -3.95
CA ASP A 273 -2.36 8.54 -4.70
C ASP A 273 -1.81 8.20 -6.09
N ILE A 274 -2.17 9.03 -7.07
CA ILE A 274 -1.60 8.95 -8.41
C ILE A 274 -0.26 9.68 -8.40
N ALA A 275 0.82 9.00 -8.77
CA ALA A 275 2.14 9.62 -8.79
C ALA A 275 2.99 9.16 -9.98
N VAL A 276 3.92 10.00 -10.39
CA VAL A 276 4.87 9.72 -11.47
C VAL A 276 6.30 10.12 -11.09
N PHE A 277 7.27 9.29 -11.50
CA PHE A 277 8.69 9.64 -11.53
C PHE A 277 9.08 10.07 -12.94
N ARG A 278 9.70 11.24 -13.09
CA ARG A 278 10.18 11.76 -14.38
C ARG A 278 11.66 11.46 -14.57
N PRO A 279 12.05 10.47 -15.39
CA PRO A 279 13.44 10.04 -15.49
C PRO A 279 14.39 11.12 -16.00
N SER A 280 13.93 12.01 -16.89
CA SER A 280 14.76 13.07 -17.46
C SER A 280 15.27 14.09 -16.44
N THR A 281 14.58 14.22 -15.30
CA THR A 281 14.88 15.23 -14.26
C THR A 281 15.10 14.64 -12.89
N GLY A 282 14.76 13.36 -12.65
CA GLY A 282 14.78 12.77 -11.31
C GLY A 282 13.71 13.33 -10.37
N THR A 283 12.63 13.90 -10.92
CA THR A 283 11.57 14.56 -10.13
C THR A 283 10.37 13.65 -9.96
N TRP A 284 9.84 13.62 -8.74
CA TRP A 284 8.59 12.93 -8.40
C TRP A 284 7.45 13.94 -8.39
N PHE A 285 6.29 13.53 -8.90
CA PHE A 285 5.05 14.29 -8.87
C PHE A 285 3.97 13.41 -8.27
N VAL A 286 3.20 13.93 -7.32
CA VAL A 286 2.15 13.20 -6.61
C VAL A 286 0.89 14.04 -6.63
N GLN A 287 -0.19 13.49 -7.16
CA GLN A 287 -1.54 14.02 -7.04
C GLN A 287 -2.28 13.27 -5.92
N ARG A 288 -2.72 14.06 -4.95
CA ARG A 288 -3.38 13.63 -3.73
C ARG A 288 -4.77 13.06 -4.00
N SER A 289 -5.08 11.94 -3.37
CA SER A 289 -6.37 11.26 -3.45
C SER A 289 -7.47 12.04 -2.70
N GLU A 290 -7.09 12.80 -1.66
CA GLU A 290 -8.02 13.44 -0.74
C GLU A 290 -8.72 14.66 -1.36
N ASP A 291 -7.98 15.44 -2.15
CA ASP A 291 -8.44 16.72 -2.68
C ASP A 291 -8.03 17.02 -4.13
N GLY A 292 -7.24 16.13 -4.77
CA GLY A 292 -6.76 16.30 -6.14
C GLY A 292 -5.68 17.38 -6.32
N SER A 293 -5.23 18.03 -5.23
CA SER A 293 -4.05 18.89 -5.26
C SER A 293 -2.80 18.07 -5.53
N PHE A 294 -1.69 18.72 -5.89
CA PHE A 294 -0.46 17.99 -6.19
C PHE A 294 0.77 18.68 -5.60
N PHE A 295 1.80 17.88 -5.33
CA PHE A 295 3.12 18.34 -4.97
C PHE A 295 4.19 17.62 -5.79
N SER A 296 5.39 18.19 -5.81
CA SER A 296 6.52 17.61 -6.52
C SER A 296 7.83 17.92 -5.80
N PHE A 297 8.78 17.01 -5.91
CA PHE A 297 10.09 17.18 -5.28
C PHE A 297 11.18 16.46 -6.09
N PRO A 298 12.39 17.04 -6.19
CA PRO A 298 13.51 16.40 -6.85
C PRO A 298 14.15 15.38 -5.90
N PHE A 299 14.10 14.10 -6.28
CA PHE A 299 14.79 13.04 -5.53
C PHE A 299 15.26 11.93 -6.46
N GLY A 300 16.42 12.17 -7.08
CA GLY A 300 17.02 11.30 -8.07
C GLY A 300 17.63 12.11 -9.20
N GLN A 301 18.07 11.42 -10.23
CA GLN A 301 18.63 12.02 -11.44
C GLN A 301 18.39 11.14 -12.67
N ASN A 302 18.79 11.63 -13.84
CA ASN A 302 18.73 10.84 -15.06
C ASN A 302 19.56 9.55 -14.95
N GLY A 303 18.95 8.42 -15.32
CA GLY A 303 19.54 7.08 -15.22
C GLY A 303 19.19 6.32 -13.94
N ASP A 304 18.57 6.97 -12.96
CA ASP A 304 18.11 6.30 -11.74
C ASP A 304 16.88 5.42 -12.01
N ILE A 305 16.78 4.30 -11.28
CA ILE A 305 15.63 3.40 -11.31
C ILE A 305 14.76 3.69 -10.07
N PRO A 306 13.50 4.15 -10.21
CA PRO A 306 12.62 4.41 -9.07
C PRO A 306 12.20 3.10 -8.40
N ALA A 307 12.21 3.07 -7.08
CA ALA A 307 11.91 1.88 -6.27
C ALA A 307 11.07 2.28 -5.03
N PRO A 308 9.88 2.87 -5.21
CA PRO A 308 9.05 3.35 -4.10
C PRO A 308 8.65 2.22 -3.13
N GLY A 309 8.42 2.57 -1.86
CA GLY A 309 8.00 1.64 -0.81
C GLY A 309 7.94 2.35 0.55
N ASP A 310 7.42 1.71 1.60
CA ASP A 310 7.36 2.28 2.96
C ASP A 310 8.57 1.78 3.77
N TYR A 311 9.71 2.46 3.65
CA TYR A 311 10.98 1.99 4.20
C TYR A 311 11.17 2.38 5.68
N ASP A 312 10.34 3.24 6.25
CA ASP A 312 10.37 3.57 7.69
C ASP A 312 9.16 3.07 8.49
N GLY A 313 8.14 2.53 7.82
CA GLY A 313 6.98 1.84 8.41
C GLY A 313 5.94 2.82 8.94
N ASP A 314 5.92 4.04 8.40
CA ASP A 314 4.97 5.07 8.82
C ASP A 314 3.61 4.96 8.11
N GLY A 315 3.49 4.04 7.16
CA GLY A 315 2.30 3.83 6.32
C GLY A 315 2.28 4.72 5.08
N ARG A 316 3.38 5.41 4.74
CA ARG A 316 3.50 6.23 3.54
C ARG A 316 4.50 5.63 2.58
N THR A 317 4.24 5.86 1.30
CA THR A 317 5.19 5.58 0.23
C THR A 317 6.33 6.58 0.30
N ASP A 318 7.54 6.08 0.48
CA ASP A 318 8.78 6.83 0.38
C ASP A 318 9.31 6.81 -1.05
N ALA A 319 9.91 7.93 -1.46
CA ALA A 319 10.67 7.99 -2.69
C ALA A 319 12.02 7.31 -2.51
N ALA A 320 12.32 6.34 -3.38
CA ALA A 320 13.63 5.74 -3.44
C ALA A 320 14.11 5.55 -4.88
N VAL A 321 15.42 5.63 -5.06
CA VAL A 321 16.08 5.39 -6.33
C VAL A 321 17.27 4.45 -6.17
N PHE A 322 17.44 3.57 -7.14
CA PHE A 322 18.58 2.69 -7.27
C PHE A 322 19.50 3.18 -8.39
N ARG A 323 20.80 3.29 -8.08
CA ARG A 323 21.84 3.78 -8.98
C ARG A 323 23.06 2.89 -8.88
N SER A 324 23.24 2.02 -9.88
CA SER A 324 24.47 1.23 -10.05
C SER A 324 24.90 0.42 -8.80
N GLY A 325 23.97 -0.10 -8.02
CA GLY A 325 24.25 -0.84 -6.77
C GLY A 325 23.99 -0.07 -5.49
N VAL A 326 23.76 1.25 -5.58
CA VAL A 326 23.53 2.13 -4.43
C VAL A 326 22.06 2.50 -4.35
N TRP A 327 21.50 2.40 -3.14
CA TRP A 327 20.16 2.86 -2.80
C TRP A 327 20.21 4.24 -2.20
N PHE A 328 19.28 5.09 -2.62
CA PHE A 328 18.97 6.37 -1.99
C PHE A 328 17.49 6.36 -1.66
N VAL A 329 17.13 6.49 -0.39
CA VAL A 329 15.75 6.41 0.09
C VAL A 329 15.45 7.66 0.90
N SER A 330 14.43 8.42 0.49
CA SER A 330 13.92 9.58 1.22
C SER A 330 12.77 9.16 2.12
N ARG A 331 13.11 8.68 3.32
CA ARG A 331 12.12 8.21 4.29
C ARG A 331 11.34 9.38 4.88
N SER A 332 10.02 9.31 4.79
CA SER A 332 9.06 10.36 5.09
C SER A 332 9.20 10.90 6.53
N THR A 333 9.56 10.05 7.49
CA THR A 333 9.72 10.38 8.91
C THR A 333 11.10 10.09 9.47
N ALA A 334 11.91 9.27 8.77
CA ALA A 334 13.25 8.87 9.23
C ALA A 334 14.41 9.50 8.43
N GLY A 335 14.14 10.45 7.53
CA GLY A 335 15.18 11.12 6.73
C GLY A 335 15.87 10.21 5.72
N THR A 336 16.92 10.71 5.06
CA THR A 336 17.55 9.99 3.94
C THR A 336 18.41 8.82 4.40
N LEU A 337 18.16 7.64 3.83
CA LEU A 337 19.02 6.46 3.91
C LEU A 337 19.81 6.32 2.59
N ILE A 338 21.12 6.09 2.69
CA ILE A 338 21.99 5.76 1.56
C ILE A 338 22.73 4.48 1.93
N THR A 339 22.65 3.46 1.09
CA THR A 339 23.31 2.18 1.36
C THR A 339 23.75 1.48 0.09
N ASP A 340 24.89 0.80 0.16
CA ASP A 340 25.39 -0.07 -0.91
C ASP A 340 24.72 -1.44 -0.79
N PHE A 341 23.79 -1.75 -1.68
CA PHE A 341 23.12 -3.05 -1.72
C PHE A 341 22.74 -3.42 -3.16
N GLY A 342 23.68 -4.08 -3.84
CA GLY A 342 23.51 -4.55 -5.21
C GLY A 342 24.72 -4.22 -6.07
N ALA A 343 24.53 -4.34 -7.38
CA ALA A 343 25.53 -4.03 -8.40
C ALA A 343 24.85 -3.41 -9.63
N ALA A 344 25.66 -2.86 -10.53
CA ALA A 344 25.17 -2.43 -11.84
C ALA A 344 24.54 -3.61 -12.61
N GLY A 345 23.33 -3.41 -13.13
CA GLY A 345 22.55 -4.43 -13.84
C GLY A 345 21.58 -5.23 -12.96
N ASP A 346 21.65 -5.07 -11.63
CA ASP A 346 20.61 -5.58 -10.74
C ASP A 346 19.32 -4.77 -10.93
N ARG A 347 18.18 -5.43 -10.75
CA ARG A 347 16.84 -4.83 -10.79
C ARG A 347 16.36 -4.64 -9.34
N PRO A 348 16.09 -3.40 -8.87
CA PRO A 348 15.46 -3.21 -7.57
C PRO A 348 14.06 -3.83 -7.58
N VAL A 349 13.77 -4.69 -6.62
CA VAL A 349 12.50 -5.42 -6.56
C VAL A 349 11.29 -4.49 -6.45
N PRO A 350 11.33 -3.38 -5.66
CA PRO A 350 10.22 -2.44 -5.62
C PRO A 350 9.90 -1.73 -6.95
N ASN A 351 10.79 -1.81 -7.94
CA ASN A 351 10.52 -1.34 -9.30
C ASN A 351 9.66 -2.33 -10.12
N ALA A 352 9.38 -3.53 -9.62
CA ALA A 352 8.61 -4.57 -10.34
C ALA A 352 7.25 -4.08 -10.83
N PHE A 353 6.61 -3.17 -10.09
CA PHE A 353 5.29 -2.62 -10.38
C PHE A 353 5.33 -1.18 -10.90
N VAL A 354 6.48 -0.75 -11.41
CA VAL A 354 6.70 0.58 -12.00
C VAL A 354 6.99 0.44 -13.51
N PRO A 355 5.94 0.37 -14.36
CA PRO A 355 6.02 -0.05 -15.76
C PRO A 355 6.55 0.98 -16.76
#